data_AF-A0A3M1JGN4-F1
#
_entry.id   AF-A0A3M1JGN4-F1
#
_cell.length_a   1.000
_cell.length_b   1.000
_cell.length_c   1.000
_cell.angle_alpha   90.00
_cell.angle_beta   90.00
_cell.angle_gamma   90.00
#
_symmetry.space_group_name_H-M   'P 1'
#
loop_
_entity.id
_entity.type
_entity.pdbx_description
1 polymer ?
#
loop_
_entity_poly.entity_id
_entity_poly.type
_entity_poly.pdbx_seq_one_letter_code
_entity_poly.pdbx_strand_id
1 'polypeptide(L)'
;MSERSGGPVSLPLAIASYVIIWWVVFFALLPIGISTQGEAGDVVEGTPSSAPARHRLPLKLLATTLISGALFAGFYHVMTQGLLALDDIPFLPRFEPLADPSQR
;
A
#
# COMPACT_ATOMS: atom_id res chain seq x y z
N MET A 1 -26.57 -18.99 -11.57
CA MET A 1 -26.19 -18.32 -10.30
C MET A 1 -24.82 -18.86 -9.94
N SER A 2 -23.77 -18.24 -10.46
CA SER A 2 -22.39 -18.69 -10.27
C SER A 2 -22.02 -18.46 -8.81
N GLU A 3 -21.86 -19.53 -8.05
CA GLU A 3 -21.20 -19.49 -6.75
C GLU A 3 -19.75 -19.08 -7.00
N ARG A 4 -19.49 -17.77 -7.00
CA ARG A 4 -18.14 -17.22 -6.99
C ARG A 4 -17.56 -17.57 -5.63
N SER A 5 -16.85 -18.69 -5.53
CA SER A 5 -16.01 -18.98 -4.38
C SER A 5 -14.88 -17.95 -4.36
N GLY A 6 -15.13 -16.81 -3.72
CA GLY A 6 -14.09 -15.85 -3.33
C GLY A 6 -13.19 -16.53 -2.32
N GLY A 7 -12.25 -17.33 -2.82
CA GLY A 7 -11.24 -17.95 -1.99
C GLY A 7 -10.38 -16.87 -1.34
N PRO A 8 -9.87 -17.11 -0.12
CA PRO A 8 -8.95 -16.17 0.52
C PRO A 8 -7.75 -15.90 -0.39
N VAL A 9 -7.34 -14.64 -0.47
CA VAL A 9 -6.13 -14.22 -1.17
C VAL A 9 -4.95 -15.07 -0.69
N SER A 10 -4.12 -15.56 -1.60
CA SER A 10 -2.98 -16.40 -1.24
C SER A 10 -2.03 -15.66 -0.30
N LEU A 11 -1.47 -16.37 0.69
CA LEU A 11 -0.57 -15.78 1.69
C LEU A 11 0.59 -14.98 1.06
N PRO A 12 1.28 -15.48 0.02
CA PRO A 12 2.36 -14.71 -0.61
C PRO A 12 1.88 -13.41 -1.24
N LEU A 13 0.72 -13.44 -1.91
CA LEU A 13 0.13 -12.26 -2.55
C LEU A 13 -0.30 -11.23 -1.50
N ALA A 14 -0.93 -11.68 -0.41
CA ALA A 14 -1.33 -10.83 0.70
C ALA A 14 -0.11 -10.12 1.33
N ILE A 15 0.98 -10.85 1.58
CA ILE A 15 2.23 -10.28 2.11
C ILE A 15 2.84 -9.29 1.11
N ALA A 16 2.94 -9.66 -0.16
CA ALA A 16 3.51 -8.81 -1.20
C ALA A 16 2.74 -7.48 -1.33
N SER A 17 1.40 -7.54 -1.37
CA SER A 17 0.55 -6.35 -1.41
C SER A 17 0.72 -5.48 -0.17
N TYR A 18 0.77 -6.08 1.03
CA TYR A 18 1.00 -5.33 2.27
C TYR A 18 2.34 -4.58 2.23
N VAL A 19 3.42 -5.25 1.82
CA VAL A 19 4.76 -4.65 1.72
C VAL A 19 4.79 -3.49 0.72
N ILE A 20 4.16 -3.65 -0.45
CA ILE A 20 4.08 -2.58 -1.45
C ILE A 20 3.28 -1.39 -0.93
N ILE A 21 2.10 -1.62 -0.35
CA ILE A 21 1.27 -0.57 0.24
C ILE A 21 2.05 0.16 1.34
N TRP A 22 2.72 -0.59 2.21
CA TRP A 22 3.54 -0.03 3.28
C TRP A 22 4.66 0.86 2.74
N TRP A 23 5.39 0.41 1.70
CA TRP A 23 6.45 1.20 1.06
C TRP A 23 5.92 2.48 0.40
N VAL A 24 4.80 2.40 -0.33
CA VAL A 24 4.18 3.57 -0.97
C VAL A 24 3.76 4.60 0.08
N VAL A 25 3.13 4.16 1.16
CA VAL A 25 2.73 5.03 2.28
C VAL A 25 3.96 5.62 2.98
N PHE A 26 5.00 4.83 3.19
CA PHE A 26 6.25 5.29 3.80
C PHE A 26 6.86 6.44 3.00
N PHE A 27 7.04 6.24 1.69
CA PHE A 27 7.56 7.27 0.80
C PHE A 27 6.64 8.49 0.69
N ALA A 28 5.32 8.31 0.70
CA ALA A 28 4.36 9.40 0.71
C ALA A 28 4.42 10.24 2.00
N LEU A 29 4.77 9.63 3.15
CA LEU A 29 4.90 10.31 4.44
C LEU A 29 6.27 10.94 4.69
N LEU A 30 7.33 10.51 3.99
CA LEU A 30 8.67 11.11 4.11
C LEU A 30 8.69 12.65 3.99
N PRO A 31 8.03 13.29 3.00
CA PRO A 31 8.05 14.75 2.86
C PRO A 31 7.25 15.48 3.94
N ILE A 32 6.42 14.78 4.72
CA ILE A 32 5.54 15.38 5.73
C ILE A 32 6.30 15.49 7.06
N GLY A 33 6.26 16.69 7.68
CA GLY A 33 6.86 16.92 8.99
C GLY A 33 8.39 17.06 8.96
N ILE A 34 8.92 17.75 7.96
CA ILE A 34 10.28 18.28 7.98
C ILE A 34 10.18 19.68 8.61
N SER A 35 10.54 19.82 9.88
CA SER A 35 10.73 21.14 10.49
C SER A 35 12.23 21.42 10.60
N THR A 36 12.65 22.58 10.10
CA THR A 36 14.04 23.04 10.13
C THR A 36 14.30 23.81 11.42
N GLN A 37 15.57 23.95 11.84
CA GLN A 37 15.93 24.71 13.04
C GLN A 37 15.49 26.19 12.98
N GLY A 38 15.25 26.74 11.77
CA GLY A 38 14.72 28.10 11.59
C GLY A 38 13.28 28.31 12.10
N GLU A 39 12.48 27.25 12.19
CA GLU A 39 11.10 27.30 12.69
C GLU A 39 11.00 27.13 14.22
N ALA A 40 12.10 26.75 14.89
CA ALA A 40 12.11 26.37 16.30
C ALA A 40 12.56 27.51 17.26
N GLY A 41 12.95 28.68 16.74
CA GLY A 41 13.30 29.86 17.55
C GLY A 41 14.64 29.81 18.30
N ASP A 42 15.22 28.63 18.51
CA ASP A 42 16.55 28.45 19.14
C ASP A 42 17.61 28.08 18.08
N VAL A 43 18.10 29.09 17.36
CA VAL A 43 19.28 28.92 16.49
C VAL A 43 20.53 29.01 17.37
N VAL A 44 21.16 27.87 17.65
CA VAL A 44 22.48 27.83 18.30
C VAL A 44 23.54 28.27 17.28
N GLU A 45 24.28 29.34 17.61
CA GLU A 45 25.37 29.88 16.78
C GLU A 45 26.36 28.77 16.37
N GLY A 46 26.56 28.59 15.07
CA GLY A 46 27.50 27.62 14.49
C GLY A 46 26.89 26.34 13.89
N THR A 47 25.58 26.10 14.05
CA THR A 47 24.87 24.99 13.40
C THR A 47 24.21 25.45 12.10
N PRO A 48 24.34 24.74 10.96
CA PRO A 48 23.61 25.08 9.74
C PRO A 48 22.10 25.13 10.01
N SER A 49 21.42 26.20 9.58
CA SER A 49 19.96 26.41 9.77
C SER A 49 19.08 25.30 9.16
N SER A 50 19.67 24.49 8.29
CA SER A 50 19.07 23.34 7.60
C SER A 50 19.13 22.02 8.40
N ALA A 51 19.82 21.96 9.54
CA ALA A 51 19.85 20.75 10.36
C ALA A 51 18.44 20.46 10.93
N PRO A 52 17.92 19.22 10.89
CA PRO A 52 16.63 18.91 11.51
C PRO A 52 16.73 18.93 13.04
N ALA A 53 15.97 19.80 13.72
CA ALA A 53 16.04 19.96 15.19
C ALA A 53 15.59 18.71 15.97
N ARG A 54 14.68 17.91 15.41
CA ARG A 54 14.21 16.63 15.99
C ARG A 54 13.93 15.60 14.90
N HIS A 55 14.78 14.58 14.82
CA HIS A 55 14.59 13.44 13.93
C HIS A 55 13.52 12.48 14.50
N ARG A 56 12.23 12.78 14.31
CA ARG A 56 11.10 11.94 14.79
C ARG A 56 10.81 10.74 13.87
N LEU A 57 11.85 10.08 13.35
CA LEU A 57 11.72 8.88 12.51
C LEU A 57 10.86 7.75 13.12
N PRO A 58 10.99 7.39 14.43
CA PRO A 58 10.18 6.30 14.97
C PRO A 58 8.67 6.62 14.99
N LEU A 59 8.31 7.89 15.15
CA LEU A 59 6.91 8.31 15.09
C LEU A 59 6.36 8.20 13.66
N LYS A 60 7.19 8.52 12.65
CA LYS A 60 6.83 8.36 11.23
C LYS A 60 6.65 6.90 10.85
N LEU A 61 7.51 6.01 11.35
CA LEU A 61 7.40 4.55 11.12
C LEU A 61 6.11 3.97 11.74
N LEU A 62 5.75 4.41 12.94
CA LEU A 62 4.52 3.99 13.60
C LEU A 62 3.28 4.48 12.83
N ALA A 63 3.25 5.76 12.44
CA ALA A 63 2.18 6.33 11.63
C ALA A 63 2.04 5.62 10.28
N THR A 64 3.16 5.35 9.61
CA THR A 64 3.20 4.60 8.35
C THR A 64 2.54 3.24 8.51
N THR A 65 2.93 2.49 9.54
CA THR A 65 2.41 1.13 9.80
C THR A 65 0.91 1.13 10.09
N LEU A 66 0.41 2.10 10.87
CA LEU A 66 -1.02 2.25 11.15
C LEU A 66 -1.83 2.58 9.88
N ILE A 67 -1.37 3.54 9.10
CA ILE A 67 -2.04 3.98 7.86
C ILE A 67 -2.01 2.85 6.82
N SER A 68 -0.86 2.22 6.61
CA SER A 68 -0.74 1.09 5.69
C SER A 68 -1.58 -0.10 6.13
N GLY A 69 -1.66 -0.37 7.43
CA GLY A 69 -2.51 -1.42 7.99
C GLY A 69 -3.99 -1.18 7.69
N ALA A 70 -4.48 0.05 7.86
CA ALA A 70 -5.85 0.41 7.52
C ALA A 70 -6.15 0.26 6.02
N LEU A 71 -5.25 0.74 5.16
CA LEU A 71 -5.38 0.62 3.70
C LEU A 71 -5.36 -0.85 3.25
N PHE A 72 -4.45 -1.65 3.81
CA PHE A 72 -4.37 -3.08 3.51
C PHE A 72 -5.62 -3.83 3.97
N ALA A 73 -6.17 -3.50 5.14
CA ALA A 73 -7.41 -4.11 5.63
C ALA A 73 -8.58 -3.85 4.65
N GLY A 74 -8.70 -2.62 4.14
CA GLY A 74 -9.68 -2.27 3.10
C GLY A 74 -9.44 -3.04 1.79
N PHE A 75 -8.19 -3.08 1.32
CA PHE A 75 -7.79 -3.83 0.12
C PHE A 75 -8.10 -5.33 0.24
N TYR A 76 -7.75 -5.95 1.37
CA TYR A 76 -8.01 -7.37 1.64
C TYR A 76 -9.51 -7.65 1.67
N HIS A 77 -10.30 -6.76 2.27
CA HIS A 77 -11.75 -6.89 2.26
C HIS A 77 -12.32 -6.88 0.83
N VAL A 78 -11.90 -5.93 -0.02
CA VAL A 78 -12.34 -5.86 -1.42
C VAL A 78 -11.95 -7.12 -2.20
N MET A 79 -10.73 -7.62 -2.01
CA MET A 79 -10.23 -8.81 -2.71
C MET A 79 -10.96 -10.09 -2.29
N THR A 80 -11.27 -10.24 -0.99
CA THR A 80 -11.97 -11.44 -0.48
C THR A 80 -13.42 -11.52 -0.91
N GLN A 81 -14.11 -10.38 -1.06
CA GLN A 81 -15.50 -10.37 -1.53
C GLN A 81 -15.63 -10.65 -3.05
N GLY A 82 -14.51 -10.77 -3.79
CA GLY A 82 -14.55 -11.04 -5.23
C GLY A 82 -15.27 -9.96 -6.04
N LEU A 83 -15.29 -8.72 -5.54
CA LEU A 83 -16.03 -7.59 -6.12
C LEU A 83 -15.46 -7.11 -7.47
N LEU A 84 -14.23 -7.51 -7.81
CA LEU A 84 -13.53 -7.12 -9.02
C LEU A 84 -12.86 -8.35 -9.65
N ALA A 85 -13.58 -9.11 -10.48
CA ALA A 85 -12.95 -10.08 -11.36
C ALA A 85 -12.40 -9.38 -12.61
N LEU A 86 -11.35 -9.95 -13.21
CA LEU A 86 -10.86 -9.48 -14.52
C LEU A 86 -11.98 -9.51 -15.58
N ASP A 87 -12.90 -10.48 -15.47
CA ASP A 87 -14.07 -10.62 -16.36
C ASP A 87 -15.18 -9.58 -16.12
N ASP A 88 -15.16 -8.86 -14.99
CA ASP A 88 -16.12 -7.79 -14.70
C ASP A 88 -15.69 -6.45 -15.35
N ILE A 89 -14.49 -6.42 -15.94
CA ILE A 89 -13.94 -5.24 -16.59
C ILE A 89 -14.42 -5.18 -18.04
N PRO A 90 -15.23 -4.17 -18.42
CA PRO A 90 -15.93 -4.15 -19.71
C PRO A 90 -15.01 -4.04 -20.94
N PHE A 91 -13.74 -3.68 -20.73
CA PHE A 91 -12.74 -3.50 -21.79
C PHE A 91 -11.74 -4.66 -21.93
N LEU A 92 -11.79 -5.69 -21.07
CA LEU A 92 -10.87 -6.82 -21.14
C LEU A 92 -11.46 -8.01 -21.92
N PRO A 93 -10.63 -8.76 -22.67
CA PRO A 93 -11.04 -10.04 -23.25
C PRO A 93 -11.41 -11.05 -22.16
N ARG A 94 -12.43 -11.87 -22.40
CA ARG A 94 -12.76 -12.98 -21.51
C ARG A 94 -11.81 -14.15 -21.73
N PHE A 95 -11.38 -14.78 -20.65
CA PHE A 95 -10.52 -15.96 -20.72
C PHE A 95 -11.36 -17.19 -21.06
N GLU A 96 -11.53 -17.45 -22.36
CA GLU A 96 -12.01 -18.76 -22.82
C GLU A 96 -10.90 -19.80 -22.68
N PRO A 97 -11.14 -20.94 -22.03
CA PRO A 97 -10.20 -22.06 -22.05
C PRO A 97 -9.96 -22.46 -23.51
N LEU A 98 -8.70 -22.47 -23.94
CA LEU A 98 -8.33 -22.90 -25.29
C LEU A 98 -8.93 -24.29 -25.53
N ALA A 99 -9.73 -24.44 -26.59
CA ALA A 99 -10.36 -25.70 -26.94
C ALA A 99 -9.30 -26.79 -27.03
N ASP A 100 -9.43 -27.81 -26.18
CA ASP A 100 -8.45 -28.89 -26.06
C ASP A 100 -8.34 -29.65 -27.40
N PRO A 101 -7.15 -29.68 -28.05
CA PRO A 101 -6.93 -30.45 -29.27
C PRO A 101 -7.18 -31.95 -29.11
N SER A 102 -7.24 -32.48 -27.88
CA SER A 102 -7.47 -33.91 -27.59
C SER A 102 -8.91 -34.38 -27.81
N GLN A 103 -9.87 -33.47 -27.99
CA GLN A 103 -11.30 -33.76 -28.19
C GLN A 103 -11.68 -33.89 -29.68
N ARG A 104 -10.72 -34.11 -30.59
CA ARG A 104 -10.93 -34.29 -32.04
C ARG A 104 -10.31 -35.57 -32.57
#